data_AF-A0A0D2LLV9-F1
#
_entry.id   AF-A0A0D2LLV9-F1
#
_cell.length_a   1.000
_cell.length_b   1.000
_cell.length_c   1.000
_cell.angle_alpha   90.00
_cell.angle_beta   90.00
_cell.angle_gamma   90.00
#
_symmetry.space_group_name_H-M   'P 1'
#
loop_
_entity.id
_entity.type
_entity.pdbx_description
1 polymer ?
#
loop_
_entity_poly.entity_id
_entity_poly.type
_entity_poly.pdbx_seq_one_letter_code
_entity_poly.pdbx_strand_id
1 'polypeptide(L)'
;MLNRTLGLLHKYCAGTLPASASDVAPSAAGHPLRAAAEEGAARAAEAYAAMAPHLALEAVVGVATRGNLFMEEVAPWTALKKGTEEEQAAAARALVAVLEASRIVALLLAPVVPRVAARMLTQLGLGGSGGGGDGADPLAVLAGASWAGTAWGGLPAGHVTPAPVPVFARLDDSVPYVTQPAPGGAAAGGGGGKGGGGQGKQKQQQKQPKQPKQPRQPRQQKEQVEEKEQVEA
;
A
#
# COMPACT_ATOMS: atom_id res chain seq x y z
N MET A 1 -0.54 3.98 -3.98
CA MET A 1 -0.47 3.61 -5.41
C MET A 1 -0.58 2.11 -5.65
N LEU A 2 0.35 1.26 -5.18
CA LEU A 2 0.46 -0.17 -5.54
C LEU A 2 -0.86 -0.97 -5.62
N ASN A 3 -1.60 -1.07 -4.50
CA ASN A 3 -2.81 -1.90 -4.44
C ASN A 3 -3.87 -1.49 -5.48
N ARG A 4 -4.13 -0.17 -5.61
CA ARG A 4 -5.09 0.35 -6.60
C ARG A 4 -4.65 0.03 -8.03
N THR A 5 -3.35 0.21 -8.33
CA THR A 5 -2.80 -0.03 -9.66
C THR A 5 -2.85 -1.51 -10.03
N LEU A 6 -2.46 -2.41 -9.13
CA LEU A 6 -2.58 -3.85 -9.34
C LEU A 6 -4.05 -4.29 -9.50
N GLY A 7 -4.98 -3.71 -8.74
CA GLY A 7 -6.41 -3.98 -8.89
C GLY A 7 -6.94 -3.60 -10.27
N LEU A 8 -6.53 -2.45 -10.82
CA LEU A 8 -6.87 -2.06 -12.19
C LEU A 8 -6.23 -2.97 -13.23
N LEU A 9 -4.96 -3.35 -13.04
CA LEU A 9 -4.25 -4.26 -13.92
C LEU A 9 -4.92 -5.65 -13.98
N HIS A 10 -5.31 -6.20 -12.82
CA HIS A 10 -6.04 -7.47 -12.77
C HIS A 10 -7.40 -7.39 -13.45
N LYS A 11 -8.11 -6.28 -13.26
CA LYS A 11 -9.45 -6.10 -13.81
C LYS A 11 -9.47 -5.90 -15.33
N TYR A 12 -8.50 -5.17 -15.89
CA TYR A 12 -8.53 -4.72 -17.29
C TYR A 12 -7.41 -5.32 -18.15
N CYS A 13 -6.36 -5.89 -17.55
CA CYS A 13 -5.20 -6.44 -18.25
C CYS A 13 -4.88 -7.88 -17.79
N ALA A 14 -5.84 -8.58 -17.16
CA ALA A 14 -5.69 -9.94 -16.65
C ALA A 14 -4.45 -10.16 -15.73
N GLY A 15 -3.98 -9.10 -15.06
CA GLY A 15 -2.82 -9.16 -14.17
C GLY A 15 -1.46 -9.15 -14.88
N THR A 16 -1.46 -8.96 -16.20
CA THR A 16 -0.27 -9.00 -17.06
C THR A 16 0.11 -7.61 -17.56
N LEU A 17 1.40 -7.30 -17.58
CA LEU A 17 1.92 -6.03 -18.08
C LEU A 17 1.86 -5.99 -19.62
N PRO A 18 1.15 -5.02 -20.23
CA PRO A 18 1.01 -4.93 -21.70
C PRO A 18 2.25 -4.40 -22.42
N ALA A 19 3.20 -3.79 -21.70
CA ALA A 19 4.41 -3.20 -22.25
C ALA A 19 5.54 -3.27 -21.22
N SER A 20 6.78 -3.17 -21.70
CA SER A 20 7.95 -3.07 -20.83
C SER A 20 7.99 -1.69 -20.16
N ALA A 21 8.41 -1.63 -18.90
CA ALA A 21 8.60 -0.37 -18.19
C ALA A 21 9.61 0.56 -18.89
N SER A 22 10.60 -0.02 -19.57
CA SER A 22 11.58 0.73 -20.37
C SER A 22 10.95 1.44 -21.57
N ASP A 23 9.92 0.85 -22.17
CA ASP A 23 9.24 1.42 -23.35
C ASP A 23 8.20 2.48 -22.97
N VAL A 24 7.62 2.36 -21.77
CA VAL A 24 6.57 3.28 -21.28
C VAL A 24 7.15 4.63 -20.89
N ALA A 25 8.37 4.65 -20.37
CA ALA A 25 9.07 5.87 -19.97
C ALA A 25 10.53 5.82 -20.46
N PRO A 26 10.77 6.09 -21.76
CA PRO A 26 12.09 5.89 -22.38
C PRO A 26 13.17 6.87 -21.88
N SER A 27 12.77 8.01 -21.31
CA SER A 27 13.69 8.99 -20.73
C SER A 27 13.06 9.70 -19.53
N ALA A 28 13.88 10.09 -18.56
CA ALA A 28 13.47 10.88 -17.41
C ALA A 28 12.92 12.25 -17.80
N ALA A 29 13.54 12.91 -18.78
CA ALA A 29 13.10 14.23 -19.26
C ALA A 29 11.67 14.21 -19.86
N GLY A 30 11.22 13.04 -20.32
CA GLY A 30 9.90 12.87 -20.95
C GLY A 30 8.84 12.22 -20.06
N HIS A 31 9.18 11.76 -18.84
CA HIS A 31 8.22 11.05 -18.00
C HIS A 31 8.37 11.41 -16.51
N PRO A 32 7.35 12.04 -15.90
CA PRO A 32 7.48 12.62 -14.57
C PRO A 32 7.69 11.57 -13.47
N LEU A 33 7.16 10.35 -13.60
CA LEU A 33 7.43 9.27 -12.64
C LEU A 33 8.86 8.75 -12.72
N ARG A 34 9.45 8.72 -13.92
CA ARG A 34 10.80 8.22 -14.09
C ARG A 34 11.79 9.23 -13.51
N ALA A 35 11.61 10.51 -13.81
CA ALA A 35 12.37 11.59 -13.19
C ALA A 35 12.30 11.53 -11.65
N ALA A 36 11.09 11.45 -11.09
CA ALA A 36 10.92 11.38 -9.65
C ALA A 36 11.56 10.12 -9.03
N ALA A 37 11.48 8.96 -9.70
CA ALA A 37 12.09 7.73 -9.21
C ALA A 37 13.63 7.78 -9.26
N GLU A 38 14.22 8.31 -10.33
CA GLU A 38 15.67 8.46 -10.47
C GLU A 38 16.22 9.49 -9.47
N GLU A 39 15.59 10.66 -9.35
CA GLU A 39 15.95 11.70 -8.38
C GLU A 39 15.77 11.20 -6.93
N GLY A 40 14.64 10.55 -6.65
CA GLY A 40 14.32 10.00 -5.33
C GLY A 40 15.30 8.90 -4.92
N ALA A 41 15.71 8.04 -5.86
CA ALA A 41 16.78 7.10 -5.63
C ALA A 41 18.07 7.85 -5.29
N ALA A 42 18.58 8.73 -6.17
CA ALA A 42 19.83 9.46 -5.94
C ALA A 42 19.89 10.13 -4.55
N ARG A 43 18.84 10.86 -4.17
CA ARG A 43 18.74 11.49 -2.83
C ARG A 43 18.73 10.48 -1.69
N ALA A 44 18.02 9.37 -1.84
CA ALA A 44 18.01 8.32 -0.83
C ALA A 44 19.41 7.69 -0.66
N ALA A 45 20.18 7.53 -1.75
CA ALA A 45 21.55 7.03 -1.70
C ALA A 45 22.44 7.93 -0.85
N GLU A 46 22.43 9.24 -1.15
CA GLU A 46 23.18 10.25 -0.42
C GLU A 46 22.79 10.29 1.06
N ALA A 47 21.48 10.25 1.35
CA ALA A 47 20.96 10.25 2.70
C ALA A 47 21.36 8.99 3.50
N TYR A 48 21.31 7.80 2.88
CA TYR A 48 21.79 6.58 3.53
C TYR A 48 23.31 6.62 3.77
N ALA A 49 24.10 7.12 2.81
CA ALA A 49 25.53 7.30 2.99
C ALA A 49 25.87 8.30 4.11
N ALA A 50 25.03 9.33 4.29
CA ALA A 50 25.14 10.30 5.37
C ALA A 50 24.54 9.84 6.71
N MET A 51 24.14 8.56 6.84
CA MET A 51 23.49 8.01 8.05
C MET A 51 22.21 8.76 8.45
N ALA A 52 21.48 9.31 7.47
CA ALA A 52 20.25 10.08 7.64
C ALA A 52 19.03 9.33 7.04
N PRO A 53 18.59 8.20 7.64
CA PRO A 53 17.51 7.38 7.09
C PRO A 53 16.17 8.12 7.01
N HIS A 54 15.94 9.13 7.85
CA HIS A 54 14.73 9.96 7.81
C HIS A 54 14.64 10.76 6.49
N LEU A 55 15.74 11.32 6.00
CA LEU A 55 15.79 12.02 4.70
C LEU A 55 15.67 11.04 3.54
N ALA A 56 16.25 9.85 3.66
CA ALA A 56 16.07 8.80 2.67
C ALA A 56 14.59 8.42 2.53
N LEU A 57 13.90 8.21 3.65
CA LEU A 57 12.47 7.92 3.65
C LEU A 57 11.63 9.09 3.11
N GLU A 58 11.99 10.33 3.38
CA GLU A 58 11.33 11.50 2.80
C GLU A 58 11.41 11.48 1.26
N ALA A 59 12.61 11.23 0.71
CA ALA A 59 12.80 11.08 -0.74
C ALA A 59 11.94 9.94 -1.32
N VAL A 60 11.90 8.79 -0.64
CA VAL A 60 11.11 7.62 -1.05
C VAL A 60 9.60 7.88 -1.02
N VAL A 61 9.11 8.54 0.03
CA VAL A 61 7.70 8.96 0.14
C VAL A 61 7.37 9.99 -0.94
N GLY A 62 8.32 10.85 -1.32
CA GLY A 62 8.20 11.77 -2.45
C GLY A 62 7.88 11.04 -3.76
N VAL A 63 8.61 9.96 -4.07
CA VAL A 63 8.33 9.12 -5.27
C VAL A 63 6.93 8.52 -5.21
N ALA A 64 6.55 7.96 -4.06
CA ALA A 64 5.22 7.37 -3.89
C ALA A 64 4.08 8.39 -4.00
N THR A 65 4.31 9.61 -3.50
CA THR A 65 3.38 10.73 -3.60
C THR A 65 3.22 11.17 -5.05
N ARG A 66 4.31 11.32 -5.80
CA ARG A 66 4.25 11.63 -7.23
C ARG A 66 3.51 10.55 -8.03
N GLY A 67 3.71 9.28 -7.68
CA GLY A 67 2.97 8.14 -8.23
C GLY A 67 1.47 8.20 -8.00
N ASN A 68 1.04 8.56 -6.79
CA ASN A 68 -0.38 8.79 -6.51
C ASN A 68 -0.94 9.97 -7.33
N LEU A 69 -0.21 11.10 -7.37
CA LEU A 69 -0.63 12.27 -8.14
C LEU A 69 -0.78 11.93 -9.63
N PHE A 70 0.17 11.18 -10.20
CA PHE A 70 0.12 10.75 -11.60
C PHE A 70 -1.12 9.89 -11.89
N MET A 71 -1.49 8.99 -10.98
CA MET A 71 -2.72 8.21 -11.11
C MET A 71 -3.96 9.10 -11.13
N GLU A 72 -3.99 10.18 -10.36
CA GLU A 72 -5.10 11.15 -10.38
C GLU A 72 -5.11 11.99 -11.66
N GLU A 73 -3.95 12.46 -12.12
CA GLU A 73 -3.79 13.22 -13.37
C GLU A 73 -4.24 12.40 -14.60
N VAL A 74 -3.84 11.13 -14.69
CA VAL A 74 -4.18 10.25 -15.82
C VAL A 74 -5.59 9.67 -15.70
N ALA A 75 -6.11 9.52 -14.47
CA ALA A 75 -7.39 8.90 -14.19
C ALA A 75 -7.67 7.60 -14.98
N PRO A 76 -6.76 6.60 -14.94
CA PRO A 76 -6.81 5.45 -15.85
C PRO A 76 -8.08 4.60 -15.72
N TRP A 77 -8.75 4.63 -14.56
CA TRP A 77 -10.02 3.93 -14.35
C TRP A 77 -11.16 4.41 -15.26
N THR A 78 -11.10 5.66 -15.72
CA THR A 78 -12.09 6.21 -16.64
C THR A 78 -11.81 5.71 -18.06
N ALA A 79 -10.58 5.90 -18.53
CA ALA A 79 -10.13 5.48 -19.85
C ALA A 79 -10.25 3.95 -20.04
N LEU A 80 -9.81 3.14 -19.07
CA LEU A 80 -9.92 1.68 -19.12
C LEU A 80 -11.38 1.17 -19.17
N LYS A 81 -12.35 1.97 -18.70
CA LYS A 81 -13.76 1.57 -18.67
C LYS A 81 -14.53 2.02 -19.92
N LYS A 82 -14.22 3.20 -20.47
CA LYS A 82 -15.06 3.87 -21.47
C LYS A 82 -14.28 4.53 -22.61
N GLY A 83 -12.95 4.49 -22.58
CA GLY A 83 -12.11 5.11 -23.61
C GLY A 83 -12.05 4.29 -24.88
N THR A 84 -11.51 4.89 -25.93
CA THR A 84 -11.13 4.21 -27.18
C THR A 84 -10.04 3.16 -26.94
N GLU A 85 -9.77 2.29 -27.91
CA GLU A 85 -8.68 1.31 -27.79
C GLU A 85 -7.31 1.98 -27.54
N GLU A 86 -7.06 3.13 -28.17
CA GLU A 86 -5.85 3.91 -27.98
C GLU A 86 -5.76 4.50 -26.55
N GLU A 87 -6.86 5.05 -26.04
CA GLU A 87 -6.92 5.58 -24.67
C GLU A 87 -6.76 4.48 -23.62
N GLN A 88 -7.35 3.30 -23.86
CA GLN A 88 -7.20 2.13 -23.01
C GLN A 88 -5.75 1.64 -23.00
N ALA A 89 -5.10 1.57 -24.16
CA ALA A 89 -3.70 1.21 -24.27
C ALA A 89 -2.79 2.21 -23.55
N ALA A 90 -3.03 3.51 -23.69
CA ALA A 90 -2.30 4.55 -22.97
C ALA A 90 -2.49 4.45 -21.45
N ALA A 91 -3.73 4.22 -20.99
CA ALA A 91 -4.03 4.05 -19.57
C ALA A 91 -3.37 2.79 -18.99
N ALA A 92 -3.34 1.68 -19.75
CA ALA A 92 -2.68 0.46 -19.35
C ALA A 92 -1.15 0.65 -19.25
N ARG A 93 -0.54 1.40 -20.18
CA ARG A 93 0.88 1.83 -20.10
C ARG A 93 1.13 2.70 -18.86
N ALA A 94 0.22 3.62 -18.52
CA ALA A 94 0.34 4.41 -17.30
C ALA A 94 0.35 3.54 -16.02
N LEU A 95 -0.41 2.43 -15.98
CA LEU A 95 -0.34 1.47 -14.88
C LEU A 95 1.07 0.86 -14.76
N VAL A 96 1.69 0.49 -15.88
CA VAL A 96 3.06 -0.06 -15.89
C VAL A 96 4.06 0.92 -15.28
N ALA A 97 4.00 2.21 -15.64
CA ALA A 97 4.89 3.22 -15.07
C ALA A 97 4.74 3.34 -13.53
N VAL A 98 3.51 3.25 -13.02
CA VAL A 98 3.24 3.33 -11.59
C VAL A 98 3.70 2.06 -10.85
N LEU A 99 3.57 0.89 -11.48
CA LEU A 99 4.08 -0.37 -10.92
C LEU A 99 5.61 -0.37 -10.88
N GLU A 100 6.27 0.16 -11.92
CA GLU A 100 7.72 0.31 -11.93
C GLU A 100 8.20 1.28 -10.85
N ALA A 101 7.56 2.43 -10.70
CA ALA A 101 7.84 3.34 -9.59
C ALA A 101 7.62 2.67 -8.22
N SER A 102 6.60 1.80 -8.09
CA SER A 102 6.35 1.02 -6.87
C SER A 102 7.44 -0.01 -6.59
N ARG A 103 8.02 -0.64 -7.63
CA ARG A 103 9.17 -1.54 -7.52
C ARG A 103 10.38 -0.83 -6.95
N ILE A 104 10.68 0.36 -7.48
CA ILE A 104 11.80 1.20 -7.02
C ILE A 104 11.57 1.64 -5.57
N VAL A 105 10.37 2.12 -5.23
CA VAL A 105 10.01 2.45 -3.84
C VAL A 105 10.22 1.26 -2.90
N ALA A 106 9.83 0.05 -3.30
CA ALA A 106 10.03 -1.14 -2.47
C ALA A 106 11.52 -1.39 -2.20
N LEU A 107 12.39 -1.30 -3.22
CA LEU A 107 13.84 -1.45 -3.05
C LEU A 107 14.44 -0.38 -2.13
N LEU A 108 14.04 0.88 -2.30
CA LEU A 108 14.54 1.98 -1.47
C LEU A 108 14.07 1.91 0.00
N LEU A 109 12.93 1.26 0.26
CA LEU A 109 12.42 1.00 1.59
C LEU A 109 13.12 -0.18 2.30
N ALA A 110 13.79 -1.06 1.56
CA ALA A 110 14.35 -2.30 2.09
C ALA A 110 15.30 -2.11 3.29
N PRO A 111 16.16 -1.07 3.35
CA PRO A 111 17.05 -0.85 4.49
C PRO A 111 16.33 -0.52 5.81
N VAL A 112 15.09 -0.01 5.76
CA VAL A 112 14.34 0.43 6.96
C VAL A 112 13.19 -0.51 7.29
N VAL A 113 12.42 -0.92 6.28
CA VAL A 113 11.22 -1.76 6.42
C VAL A 113 11.27 -2.99 5.50
N PRO A 114 12.24 -3.91 5.69
CA PRO A 114 12.50 -5.01 4.75
C PRO A 114 11.30 -5.92 4.53
N ARG A 115 10.49 -6.19 5.55
CA ARG A 115 9.27 -7.01 5.41
C ARG A 115 8.21 -6.34 4.53
N VAL A 116 8.09 -5.02 4.58
CA VAL A 116 7.16 -4.26 3.74
C VAL A 116 7.68 -4.24 2.30
N ALA A 117 8.97 -3.95 2.11
CA ALA A 117 9.64 -3.98 0.82
C ALA A 117 9.46 -5.35 0.13
N ALA A 118 9.74 -6.43 0.86
CA ALA A 118 9.56 -7.79 0.36
C ALA A 118 8.11 -8.07 -0.07
N ARG A 119 7.13 -7.72 0.77
CA ARG A 119 5.70 -7.89 0.42
C ARG A 119 5.29 -7.09 -0.82
N MET A 120 5.85 -5.90 -1.03
CA MET A 120 5.61 -5.12 -2.24
C MET A 120 6.21 -5.82 -3.47
N LEU A 121 7.45 -6.28 -3.41
CA LEU A 121 8.11 -6.99 -4.51
C LEU A 121 7.42 -8.33 -4.83
N THR A 122 6.98 -9.08 -3.82
CA THR A 122 6.20 -10.31 -4.02
C THR A 122 4.88 -10.04 -4.74
N GLN A 123 4.17 -8.96 -4.40
CA GLN A 123 2.94 -8.57 -5.12
C GLN A 123 3.19 -8.08 -6.54
N LEU A 124 4.42 -7.62 -6.81
CA LEU A 124 4.87 -7.35 -8.17
C LEU A 124 5.36 -8.62 -8.88
N GLY A 125 5.25 -9.81 -8.28
CA GLY A 125 5.68 -11.08 -8.90
C GLY A 125 7.19 -11.31 -8.91
N LEU A 126 7.98 -10.56 -8.14
CA LEU A 126 9.45 -10.60 -8.19
C LEU A 126 10.10 -11.58 -7.19
N GLY A 127 9.33 -12.43 -6.53
CA GLY A 127 9.79 -13.36 -5.48
C GLY A 127 9.98 -14.83 -5.89
N GLY A 128 9.97 -15.14 -7.19
CA GLY A 128 9.97 -16.51 -7.70
C GLY A 128 8.62 -17.23 -7.47
N SER A 129 8.22 -18.11 -8.39
CA SER A 129 6.96 -18.87 -8.30
C SER A 129 6.91 -19.92 -7.17
N GLY A 130 7.93 -20.00 -6.31
CA GLY A 130 8.11 -21.07 -5.32
C GLY A 130 7.81 -20.69 -3.86
N GLY A 131 7.47 -19.44 -3.55
CA GLY A 131 7.39 -18.93 -2.17
C GLY A 131 6.05 -19.10 -1.45
N GLY A 132 5.13 -19.91 -1.98
CA GLY A 132 3.81 -20.17 -1.37
C GLY A 132 3.76 -21.43 -0.49
N GLY A 133 4.89 -22.11 -0.29
CA GLY A 133 4.98 -23.18 0.70
C GLY A 133 5.09 -22.61 2.11
N ASP A 134 4.41 -23.24 3.07
CA ASP A 134 4.49 -22.95 4.50
C ASP A 134 5.93 -23.14 5.00
N GLY A 135 6.79 -22.12 4.85
CA GLY A 135 8.20 -22.17 5.26
C GLY A 135 9.20 -21.39 4.41
N ALA A 136 8.81 -20.78 3.28
CA ALA A 136 9.72 -19.93 2.52
C ALA A 136 10.08 -18.64 3.29
N ASP A 137 11.36 -18.25 3.30
CA ASP A 137 11.79 -17.00 3.92
C ASP A 137 11.16 -15.80 3.19
N PRO A 138 10.31 -14.98 3.85
CA PRO A 138 9.67 -13.85 3.23
C PRO A 138 10.66 -12.77 2.76
N LEU A 139 11.90 -12.77 3.26
CA LEU A 139 12.93 -11.82 2.85
C LEU A 139 13.81 -12.34 1.70
N ALA A 140 13.63 -13.58 1.24
CA ALA A 140 14.43 -14.17 0.16
C ALA A 140 14.37 -13.33 -1.14
N VAL A 141 13.24 -12.67 -1.41
CA VAL A 141 13.07 -11.76 -2.55
C VAL A 141 14.04 -10.57 -2.52
N LEU A 142 14.59 -10.22 -1.36
CA LEU A 142 15.58 -9.16 -1.19
C LEU A 142 17.02 -9.65 -1.26
N ALA A 143 17.29 -10.96 -1.32
CA ALA A 143 18.66 -11.50 -1.27
C ALA A 143 19.55 -11.00 -2.43
N GLY A 144 18.96 -10.69 -3.58
CA GLY A 144 19.63 -10.08 -4.73
C GLY A 144 19.41 -8.57 -4.88
N ALA A 145 18.74 -7.93 -3.92
CA ALA A 145 18.46 -6.50 -3.98
C ALA A 145 19.77 -5.71 -3.88
N SER A 146 19.96 -4.78 -4.80
CA SER A 146 21.11 -3.88 -4.83
C SER A 146 20.66 -2.50 -5.30
N TRP A 147 21.55 -1.52 -5.12
CA TRP A 147 21.30 -0.16 -5.59
C TRP A 147 21.10 -0.10 -7.11
N ALA A 148 21.84 -0.91 -7.88
CA ALA A 148 21.65 -1.01 -9.32
C ALA A 148 20.21 -1.45 -9.69
N GLY A 149 19.55 -2.21 -8.80
CA GLY A 149 18.16 -2.60 -8.96
C GLY A 149 17.17 -1.43 -8.94
N THR A 150 17.55 -0.24 -8.45
CA THR A 150 16.67 0.94 -8.45
C THR A 150 16.60 1.64 -9.81
N ALA A 151 17.39 1.21 -10.79
CA ALA A 151 17.31 1.72 -12.15
C ALA A 151 15.92 1.42 -12.75
N TRP A 152 15.41 2.35 -13.55
CA TRP A 152 14.13 2.20 -14.25
C TRP A 152 14.20 1.13 -15.34
N GLY A 153 13.12 0.37 -15.50
CA GLY A 153 12.98 -0.65 -16.56
C GLY A 153 13.03 -2.10 -16.07
N GLY A 154 12.82 -2.35 -14.78
CA GLY A 154 12.92 -3.69 -14.20
C GLY A 154 11.74 -4.63 -14.46
N LEU A 155 10.65 -4.14 -15.06
CA LEU A 155 9.45 -4.93 -15.36
C LEU A 155 9.27 -5.11 -16.88
N PRO A 156 9.43 -6.34 -17.42
CA PRO A 156 9.28 -6.60 -18.85
C PRO A 156 7.81 -6.70 -19.28
N ALA A 157 7.57 -6.60 -20.59
CA ALA A 157 6.28 -6.90 -21.18
C ALA A 157 5.90 -8.37 -20.94
N GLY A 158 4.62 -8.66 -20.73
CA GLY A 158 4.13 -10.02 -20.44
C GLY A 158 4.37 -10.47 -18.99
N HIS A 159 5.01 -9.64 -18.15
CA HIS A 159 5.20 -9.94 -16.74
C HIS A 159 3.86 -10.09 -16.02
N VAL A 160 3.67 -11.18 -15.27
CA VAL A 160 2.43 -11.50 -14.57
C VAL A 160 2.57 -11.16 -13.08
N THR A 161 1.56 -10.47 -12.55
CA THR A 161 1.50 -10.11 -11.13
C THR A 161 0.48 -10.97 -10.38
N PRO A 162 0.77 -11.40 -9.14
CA PRO A 162 -0.23 -12.02 -8.27
C PRO A 162 -1.40 -11.08 -7.96
N ALA A 163 -2.51 -11.66 -7.48
CA ALA A 163 -3.65 -10.87 -7.03
C ALA A 163 -3.24 -9.89 -5.89
N PRO A 164 -3.73 -8.64 -5.91
CA PRO A 164 -3.31 -7.63 -4.95
C PRO A 164 -3.80 -7.93 -3.53
N VAL A 165 -2.93 -7.68 -2.55
CA VAL A 165 -3.22 -7.78 -1.12
C VAL A 165 -2.83 -6.47 -0.44
N PRO A 166 -3.63 -5.88 0.45
CA PRO A 166 -3.23 -4.67 1.16
C PRO A 166 -1.88 -4.83 1.89
N VAL A 167 -0.88 -4.03 1.50
CA VAL A 167 0.45 -4.03 2.14
C VAL A 167 0.37 -3.46 3.56
N PHE A 168 -0.32 -2.33 3.74
CA PHE A 168 -0.46 -1.71 5.05
C PHE A 168 -1.85 -2.01 5.62
N ALA A 169 -1.90 -2.53 6.84
CA ALA A 169 -3.14 -2.63 7.60
C ALA A 169 -3.49 -1.25 8.17
N ARG A 170 -4.78 -0.95 8.28
CA ARG A 170 -5.23 0.21 9.05
C ARG A 170 -5.03 -0.08 10.53
N LEU A 171 -4.54 0.92 11.27
CA LEU A 171 -4.57 0.86 12.72
C LEU A 171 -6.02 1.06 13.18
N ASP A 172 -6.45 0.25 14.15
CA ASP A 172 -7.75 0.34 14.78
C ASP A 172 -7.55 0.84 16.22
N ASP A 173 -8.39 1.78 16.66
CA ASP A 173 -8.33 2.38 18.00
C ASP A 173 -8.59 1.36 19.13
N SER A 174 -9.05 0.16 18.79
CA SER A 174 -9.26 -0.95 19.72
C SER A 174 -8.00 -1.76 20.05
N VAL A 175 -6.88 -1.55 19.35
CA VAL A 175 -5.61 -2.24 19.67
C VAL A 175 -4.88 -1.42 20.74
N PRO A 176 -4.75 -1.91 21.99
CA PRO A 176 -4.05 -1.17 23.03
C PRO A 176 -2.60 -0.95 22.61
N TYR A 177 -2.16 0.32 22.64
CA TYR A 177 -0.77 0.68 22.33
C TYR A 177 0.14 -0.06 23.33
N VAL A 178 1.06 -0.87 22.85
CA VAL A 178 2.05 -1.53 23.69
C VAL A 178 3.04 -0.47 24.15
N THR A 179 2.75 0.18 25.28
CA THR A 179 3.65 1.13 25.95
C THR A 179 4.64 0.42 26.89
N GLN A 180 4.61 -0.92 26.94
CA GLN A 180 5.55 -1.65 27.76
C GLN A 180 6.92 -1.62 27.09
N PRO A 181 7.97 -1.18 27.80
CA PRO A 181 9.33 -1.28 27.28
C PRO A 181 9.62 -2.75 26.95
N ALA A 182 10.33 -2.99 25.85
CA ALA A 182 10.74 -4.33 25.46
C ALA A 182 11.39 -5.05 26.66
N PRO A 183 11.04 -6.31 26.95
CA PRO A 183 11.67 -7.06 28.03
C PRO A 183 13.13 -7.33 27.65
N GLY A 184 14.02 -6.43 28.04
CA GLY A 184 15.41 -6.43 27.59
C GLY A 184 16.16 -5.16 27.98
N GLY A 185 16.09 -4.78 29.25
CA GLY A 185 16.85 -3.68 29.82
C GLY A 185 16.98 -3.86 31.32
N ALA A 186 17.81 -4.82 31.73
CA ALA A 186 18.20 -4.94 33.13
C ALA A 186 18.80 -3.60 33.59
N ALA A 187 18.13 -2.97 34.55
CA ALA A 187 18.59 -1.75 35.18
C ALA A 187 19.93 -1.99 35.89
N ALA A 188 20.96 -1.28 35.48
CA ALA A 188 22.08 -0.92 36.35
C ALA A 188 21.54 0.10 37.37
N GLY A 189 21.67 -0.24 38.65
CA GLY A 189 20.90 0.38 39.73
C GLY A 189 21.42 1.71 40.24
N GLY A 190 20.77 2.16 41.32
CA GLY A 190 21.38 3.07 42.28
C GLY A 190 20.41 4.05 42.93
N GLY A 191 20.18 3.89 44.24
CA GLY A 191 20.02 5.03 45.14
C GLY A 191 18.61 5.31 45.65
N GLY A 192 18.37 4.99 46.93
CA GLY A 192 17.10 5.21 47.61
C GLY A 192 16.85 6.65 48.08
N GLY A 193 15.63 6.87 48.57
CA GLY A 193 15.22 8.10 49.23
C GLY A 193 13.76 8.04 49.67
N LYS A 194 13.53 7.78 50.95
CA LYS A 194 12.22 7.74 51.63
C LYS A 194 11.52 9.11 51.63
N GLY A 195 10.17 9.10 51.62
CA GLY A 195 9.40 10.11 52.33
C GLY A 195 7.92 10.24 51.95
N GLY A 196 7.02 9.83 52.85
CA GLY A 196 5.63 10.32 53.09
C GLY A 196 4.64 10.29 51.92
N GLY A 197 3.50 9.61 51.97
CA GLY A 197 2.49 9.71 53.03
C GLY A 197 1.34 10.61 52.52
N GLY A 198 0.28 10.03 51.95
CA GLY A 198 -0.89 10.80 51.49
C GLY A 198 -1.99 9.91 50.90
N GLN A 199 -2.95 9.52 51.72
CA GLN A 199 -4.16 8.79 51.33
C GLN A 199 -5.09 9.69 50.48
N GLY A 200 -5.52 9.20 49.32
CA GLY A 200 -6.51 9.85 48.46
C GLY A 200 -7.43 8.82 47.82
N LYS A 201 -8.69 8.83 48.26
CA LYS A 201 -9.76 7.85 48.04
C LYS A 201 -10.06 7.52 46.57
N GLN A 202 -10.20 6.23 46.30
CA GLN A 202 -10.87 5.67 45.13
C GLN A 202 -12.35 6.07 45.10
N LYS A 203 -12.83 6.59 43.95
CA LYS A 203 -14.25 6.61 43.59
C LYS A 203 -14.45 5.68 42.41
N GLN A 204 -15.01 4.51 42.69
CA GLN A 204 -15.63 3.63 41.71
C GLN A 204 -16.83 4.35 41.09
N GLN A 205 -16.90 4.38 39.76
CA GLN A 205 -18.14 4.69 39.06
C GLN A 205 -18.45 3.54 38.12
N GLN A 206 -19.26 2.61 38.64
CA GLN A 206 -19.95 1.58 37.86
C GLN A 206 -20.89 2.28 36.88
N LYS A 207 -20.72 2.04 35.57
CA LYS A 207 -21.75 2.30 34.56
C LYS A 207 -22.29 0.95 34.08
N GLN A 208 -23.61 0.83 34.21
CA GLN A 208 -24.42 -0.36 33.96
C GLN A 208 -24.40 -0.79 32.48
N PRO A 209 -24.57 -2.09 32.19
CA PRO A 209 -24.58 -2.61 30.83
C PRO A 209 -25.87 -2.23 30.08
N LYS A 210 -25.72 -1.81 28.81
CA LYS A 210 -26.84 -1.55 27.89
C LYS A 210 -27.37 -2.87 27.33
N GLN A 211 -28.69 -3.08 27.45
CA GLN A 211 -29.39 -4.25 26.90
C GLN A 211 -29.39 -4.27 25.36
N PRO A 212 -29.38 -5.47 24.74
CA PRO A 212 -29.35 -5.63 23.28
C PRO A 212 -30.71 -5.33 22.64
N LYS A 213 -30.70 -4.61 21.51
CA LYS A 213 -31.88 -4.33 20.68
C LYS A 213 -32.26 -5.57 19.87
N GLN A 214 -33.52 -6.01 19.97
CA GLN A 214 -34.08 -7.09 19.15
C GLN A 214 -34.27 -6.66 17.68
N PRO A 215 -34.17 -7.61 16.72
CA PRO A 215 -34.27 -7.32 15.29
C PRO A 215 -35.71 -7.06 14.82
N ARG A 216 -35.88 -6.07 13.94
CA ARG A 216 -37.15 -5.74 13.27
C ARG A 216 -37.43 -6.70 12.12
N GLN A 217 -38.62 -7.30 12.10
CA GLN A 217 -39.13 -8.12 10.99
C GLN A 217 -39.58 -7.24 9.81
N PRO A 218 -39.55 -7.75 8.56
CA PRO A 218 -39.89 -6.99 7.36
C PRO A 218 -41.42 -6.86 7.15
N ARG A 219 -41.87 -5.65 6.79
CA ARG A 219 -43.24 -5.35 6.35
C ARG A 219 -43.40 -5.74 4.88
N GLN A 220 -44.17 -6.79 4.62
CA GLN A 220 -44.84 -7.01 3.34
C GLN A 220 -46.07 -6.09 3.27
N GLN A 221 -46.25 -5.42 2.12
CA GLN A 221 -47.50 -4.87 1.54
C GLN A 221 -47.23 -3.54 0.82
N LYS A 222 -47.07 -3.62 -0.51
CA LYS A 222 -47.57 -2.63 -1.47
C LYS A 222 -47.47 -3.25 -2.87
N GLU A 223 -48.26 -4.29 -3.07
CA GLU A 223 -48.64 -4.81 -4.39
C GLU A 223 -50.17 -4.70 -4.38
N GLN A 224 -50.66 -3.53 -4.80
CA GLN A 224 -52.06 -3.15 -5.02
C GLN A 224 -52.10 -1.66 -5.39
N VAL A 225 -51.47 -1.30 -6.51
CA VAL A 225 -51.76 -0.08 -7.27
C VAL A 225 -51.54 -0.41 -8.75
N GLU A 226 -52.31 -1.37 -9.28
CA GLU A 226 -52.36 -1.66 -10.72
C GLU A 226 -53.74 -2.16 -11.16
N GLU A 227 -54.79 -1.78 -10.44
CA GLU A 227 -56.17 -2.10 -10.79
C GLU A 227 -57.10 -0.98 -10.32
N LYS A 228 -56.98 0.20 -10.94
CA LYS A 228 -58.02 1.25 -10.90
C LYS A 228 -57.93 2.34 -11.96
N GLU A 229 -57.19 2.13 -13.05
CA GLU A 229 -57.15 3.05 -14.20
C GLU A 229 -57.58 2.34 -15.50
N GLN A 230 -58.71 1.65 -15.45
CA GLN A 230 -59.47 1.18 -16.60
C GLN A 230 -60.98 1.24 -16.31
N VAL A 231 -61.50 2.40 -15.90
CA VAL A 231 -62.93 2.74 -16.03
C VAL A 231 -63.04 4.26 -16.18
N GLU A 232 -62.58 4.79 -17.31
CA GLU A 232 -63.11 6.04 -17.88
C GLU A 232 -62.80 6.05 -19.38
N ALA A 233 -63.61 5.28 -20.11
CA ALA A 233 -63.80 5.34 -21.56
C ALA A 233 -65.28 5.06 -21.84
#